data_AF-A0A699ZYX9-F1
#
_entry.id   AF-A0A699ZYX9-F1
#
_cell.length_a   1.000
_cell.length_b   1.000
_cell.length_c   1.000
_cell.angle_alpha   90.00
_cell.angle_beta   90.00
_cell.angle_gamma   90.00
#
_symmetry.space_group_name_H-M   'P 1'
#
loop_
_entity.id
_entity.type
_entity.pdbx_description
1 polymer ?
#
loop_
_entity_poly.entity_id
_entity_poly.type
_entity_poly.pdbx_seq_one_letter_code
_entity_poly.pdbx_strand_id
1 'polypeptide(L)'
;MRAGLPLGSSCDGKQAEAEGEGKDLDLWSSDPYDLIAQARPGMELGGSQAAAKLLVVLAVNEDQLEGCVRDLSEHSFYGLQRSNVLLTTQTKKSAYKWDPGSLQWKQVVEYGG
;
A
#
# COMPACT_ATOMS: atom_id res chain seq x y z
N MET A 1 -41.11 31.35 30.39
CA MET A 1 -40.25 32.27 31.16
C MET A 1 -38.85 31.67 31.22
N ARG A 2 -37.82 32.52 30.95
CA ARG A 2 -36.33 32.36 30.85
C ARG A 2 -35.69 31.06 31.39
N ALA A 3 -34.58 30.55 30.85
CA ALA A 3 -33.37 31.18 30.28
C ALA A 3 -32.78 30.27 29.16
N GLY A 4 -32.10 30.73 28.10
CA GLY A 4 -31.04 31.75 28.02
C GLY A 4 -29.68 31.06 27.92
N LEU A 5 -29.39 30.40 26.79
CA LEU A 5 -28.10 29.75 26.51
C LEU A 5 -27.04 30.81 26.13
N PRO A 6 -25.83 30.81 26.71
CA PRO A 6 -24.77 31.70 26.29
C PRO A 6 -24.12 31.23 24.99
N LEU A 7 -24.22 32.06 23.95
CA LEU A 7 -23.29 32.11 22.83
C LEU A 7 -22.04 32.89 23.31
N GLY A 8 -20.91 32.20 23.44
CA GLY A 8 -19.57 32.80 23.47
C GLY A 8 -18.69 31.93 22.58
N SER A 9 -18.17 32.40 21.44
CA SER A 9 -17.20 33.50 21.26
C SER A 9 -15.91 33.29 22.04
N SER A 10 -15.00 32.47 21.49
CA SER A 10 -13.62 32.86 21.25
C SER A 10 -12.96 31.78 20.41
N CYS A 11 -12.87 32.02 19.10
CA CYS A 11 -11.95 31.32 18.22
C CYS A 11 -10.58 32.01 18.37
N ASP A 12 -9.89 31.69 19.47
CA ASP A 12 -8.51 32.05 19.72
C ASP A 12 -7.71 30.77 19.89
N GLY A 13 -6.98 30.39 18.84
CA GLY A 13 -6.22 29.14 18.83
C GLY A 13 -5.45 28.95 17.54
N LYS A 14 -4.57 29.91 17.25
CA LYS A 14 -3.40 29.83 16.36
C LYS A 14 -3.60 29.11 15.03
N GLN A 15 -3.72 29.90 13.96
CA GLN A 15 -3.24 29.49 12.63
C GLN A 15 -1.79 28.99 12.79
N ALA A 16 -1.57 27.69 12.61
CA ALA A 16 -0.24 27.15 12.42
C ALA A 16 0.21 27.59 11.03
N GLU A 17 0.94 28.70 11.00
CA GLU A 17 1.71 29.15 9.86
C GLU A 17 2.63 27.99 9.44
N ALA A 18 2.44 27.50 8.23
CA ALA A 18 3.38 26.61 7.58
C ALA A 18 4.61 27.43 7.19
N GLU A 19 5.38 27.84 8.18
CA GLU A 19 6.75 28.30 7.99
C GLU A 19 7.60 27.06 7.73
N GLY A 20 7.83 26.78 6.45
CA GLY A 20 8.89 25.89 6.02
C GLY A 20 10.25 26.55 6.28
N GLU A 21 10.64 26.71 7.54
CA GLU A 21 12.04 26.90 7.89
C GLU A 21 12.79 25.65 7.43
N GLY A 22 13.61 25.78 6.40
CA GLY A 22 14.56 24.76 5.99
C GLY A 22 15.58 24.56 7.11
N LYS A 23 15.22 23.75 8.10
CA LYS A 23 16.15 23.27 9.13
C LYS A 23 17.26 22.55 8.39
N ASP A 24 18.49 23.03 8.58
CA ASP A 24 19.70 22.37 8.11
C ASP A 24 19.80 21.03 8.83
N LEU A 25 19.19 20.02 8.24
CA LEU A 25 19.01 18.70 8.83
C LEU A 25 20.33 17.96 8.67
N ASP A 26 21.10 17.83 9.75
CA ASP A 26 22.36 17.09 9.72
C ASP A 26 22.08 15.59 9.58
N LEU A 27 22.09 15.12 8.34
CA LEU A 27 21.84 13.74 7.96
C LEU A 27 22.90 12.76 8.48
N TRP A 28 24.07 13.24 8.91
CA TRP A 28 25.20 12.39 9.27
C TRP A 28 25.28 12.09 10.77
N SER A 29 24.72 12.96 11.61
CA SER A 29 24.67 12.76 13.06
C SER A 29 23.28 12.41 13.59
N SER A 30 22.23 12.60 12.78
CA SER A 30 20.86 12.26 13.16
C SER A 30 20.64 10.75 13.23
N ASP A 31 19.78 10.32 14.15
CA ASP A 31 19.28 8.95 14.15
C ASP A 31 18.39 8.74 12.91
N PRO A 32 18.70 7.79 12.00
CA PRO A 32 17.91 7.54 10.82
C PRO A 32 16.44 7.19 11.12
N TYR A 33 16.14 6.62 12.29
CA TYR A 33 14.77 6.30 12.68
C TYR A 33 13.94 7.53 13.07
N ASP A 34 14.55 8.50 13.76
CA ASP A 34 13.90 9.76 14.12
C ASP A 34 13.57 10.58 12.88
N LEU A 35 14.46 10.57 11.87
CA LEU A 35 14.21 11.24 10.59
C LEU A 35 13.02 10.65 9.83
N ILE A 36 12.89 9.32 9.84
CA ILE A 36 11.77 8.62 9.21
C ILE A 36 10.47 8.93 9.96
N ALA A 37 10.50 8.96 11.30
CA ALA A 37 9.34 9.29 12.12
C ALA A 37 8.86 10.74 11.88
N GLN A 38 9.79 11.69 11.72
CA GLN A 38 9.47 13.09 11.40
C GLN A 38 8.94 13.27 9.97
N ALA A 39 9.51 12.55 9.00
CA ALA A 39 9.07 12.60 7.61
C ALA A 39 7.73 11.88 7.38
N ARG A 40 7.37 10.95 8.26
CA ARG A 40 6.13 10.18 8.22
C ARG A 40 5.48 10.13 9.61
N PRO A 41 4.92 11.25 10.08
CA PRO A 41 4.27 11.29 11.39
C PRO A 41 3.14 10.25 11.43
N GLY A 42 3.26 9.27 12.34
CA GLY A 42 2.33 8.15 12.49
C GLY A 42 2.85 6.76 12.03
N MET A 43 4.10 6.66 11.55
CA MET A 43 4.77 5.38 11.28
C MET A 43 5.45 4.74 12.51
N GLU A 44 5.01 5.06 13.73
CA GLU A 44 5.48 4.39 14.96
C GLU A 44 4.90 2.98 15.15
N LEU A 45 4.05 2.55 14.23
CA LEU A 45 3.46 1.23 14.29
C LEU A 45 4.48 0.22 13.77
N GLY A 46 5.10 -0.48 14.70
CA GLY A 46 5.84 -1.71 14.46
C GLY A 46 4.96 -2.94 14.74
N GLY A 47 5.31 -4.07 14.11
CA GLY A 47 4.66 -5.35 14.40
C GLY A 47 3.19 -5.44 13.95
N SER A 48 2.35 -6.05 14.78
CA SER A 48 0.96 -6.39 14.43
C SER A 48 0.09 -5.16 14.13
N GLN A 49 0.37 -4.02 14.77
CA GLN A 49 -0.38 -2.78 14.52
C GLN A 49 -0.03 -2.15 13.16
N ALA A 50 1.18 -2.36 12.67
CA ALA A 50 1.61 -1.95 11.33
C ALA A 50 0.92 -2.79 10.26
N ALA A 51 0.93 -4.12 10.45
CA ALA A 51 0.31 -5.09 9.56
C ALA A 51 -1.19 -4.83 9.38
N ALA A 52 -1.88 -4.35 10.42
CA ALA A 52 -3.29 -3.99 10.37
C ALA A 52 -3.61 -2.79 9.47
N LYS A 53 -2.62 -1.97 9.09
CA LYS A 53 -2.80 -0.80 8.22
C LYS A 53 -2.08 -0.92 6.87
N LEU A 54 -1.26 -1.96 6.70
CA LEU A 54 -0.50 -2.19 5.49
C LEU A 54 -1.40 -2.73 4.38
N LEU A 55 -1.56 -1.96 3.29
CA LEU A 55 -2.16 -2.46 2.06
C LEU A 55 -1.13 -3.29 1.28
N VAL A 56 -1.46 -4.54 0.96
CA VAL A 56 -0.60 -5.46 0.20
C VAL A 56 -1.30 -5.84 -1.09
N VAL A 57 -0.60 -5.64 -2.21
CA VAL A 57 -1.09 -6.05 -3.53
C VAL A 57 -0.28 -7.26 -3.99
N LEU A 58 -0.96 -8.38 -4.23
CA LEU A 58 -0.37 -9.60 -4.74
C LEU A 58 -0.74 -9.75 -6.22
N ALA A 59 0.25 -9.66 -7.10
CA ALA A 59 0.10 -9.98 -8.51
C ALA A 59 0.37 -11.47 -8.72
N VAL A 60 -0.66 -12.21 -9.14
CA VAL A 60 -0.61 -13.66 -9.35
C VAL A 60 -1.06 -14.01 -10.76
N ASN A 61 -0.53 -15.10 -11.30
CA ASN A 61 -1.06 -15.66 -12.55
C ASN A 61 -2.38 -16.41 -12.27
N GLU A 62 -3.19 -16.63 -13.31
CA GLU A 62 -4.43 -17.41 -13.19
C GLU A 62 -4.19 -18.81 -12.62
N ASP A 63 -3.15 -19.51 -13.11
CA ASP A 63 -2.77 -20.85 -12.63
C ASP A 63 -2.38 -20.88 -11.14
N GLN A 64 -1.98 -19.72 -10.58
CA GLN A 64 -1.50 -19.59 -9.21
C GLN A 64 -2.56 -19.04 -8.26
N LEU A 65 -3.65 -18.49 -8.79
CA LEU A 65 -4.65 -17.79 -7.98
C LEU A 65 -5.26 -18.70 -6.92
N GLU A 66 -5.73 -19.89 -7.32
CA GLU A 66 -6.43 -20.80 -6.43
C GLU A 66 -5.52 -21.28 -5.29
N GLY A 67 -4.28 -21.67 -5.62
CA GLY A 67 -3.26 -22.04 -4.64
C GLY A 67 -2.95 -20.90 -3.69
N CYS A 68 -2.76 -19.69 -4.21
CA CYS A 68 -2.45 -18.51 -3.40
C CYS A 68 -3.59 -18.14 -2.44
N VAL A 69 -4.84 -18.17 -2.90
CA VAL A 69 -6.01 -17.89 -2.06
C VAL A 69 -6.17 -18.94 -0.97
N ARG A 70 -5.91 -20.21 -1.29
CA ARG A 70 -5.93 -21.31 -0.33
C ARG A 70 -4.87 -21.11 0.74
N ASP A 71 -3.61 -20.92 0.34
CA ASP A 71 -2.48 -20.76 1.27
C ASP A 71 -2.68 -19.54 2.19
N LEU A 72 -3.13 -18.40 1.63
CA LEU A 72 -3.45 -17.22 2.43
C LEU A 72 -4.55 -17.49 3.44
N SER A 73 -5.57 -18.26 3.08
CA SER A 73 -6.69 -18.58 3.97
C SER A 73 -6.28 -19.57 5.05
N GLU A 74 -5.49 -20.60 4.72
CA GLU A 74 -4.98 -21.61 5.65
C GLU A 74 -4.03 -21.00 6.70
N HIS A 75 -3.20 -20.04 6.29
CA HIS A 75 -2.22 -19.39 7.17
C HIS A 75 -2.72 -18.07 7.78
N SER A 76 -4.04 -17.83 7.81
CA SER A 76 -4.64 -16.62 8.40
C SER A 76 -3.98 -15.33 7.92
N PHE A 77 -3.69 -15.26 6.61
CA PHE A 77 -3.07 -14.12 5.92
C PHE A 77 -1.73 -13.67 6.53
N TYR A 78 -1.02 -14.57 7.24
CA TYR A 78 0.26 -14.29 7.88
C TYR A 78 0.24 -13.07 8.80
N GLY A 79 -0.90 -12.82 9.46
CA GLY A 79 -1.10 -11.67 10.35
C GLY A 79 -1.55 -10.38 9.65
N LEU A 80 -1.72 -10.40 8.32
CA LEU A 80 -2.40 -9.34 7.59
C LEU A 80 -3.91 -9.45 7.75
N GLN A 81 -4.61 -8.32 7.65
CA GLN A 81 -6.06 -8.35 7.57
C GLN A 81 -6.52 -8.65 6.15
N ARG A 82 -7.57 -9.45 6.02
CA ARG A 82 -8.17 -9.82 4.73
C ARG A 82 -8.57 -8.61 3.89
N SER A 83 -9.05 -7.55 4.54
CA SER A 83 -9.44 -6.29 3.92
C SER A 83 -8.28 -5.54 3.28
N ASN A 84 -7.04 -5.84 3.69
CA ASN A 84 -5.86 -5.12 3.26
C ASN A 84 -5.06 -5.87 2.19
N VAL A 85 -5.52 -7.06 1.77
CA VAL A 85 -4.86 -7.85 0.73
C VAL A 85 -5.70 -7.76 -0.54
N LEU A 86 -5.10 -7.23 -1.59
CA LEU A 86 -5.70 -7.13 -2.91
C LEU A 86 -4.96 -8.06 -3.87
N LEU A 87 -5.68 -9.03 -4.45
CA LEU A 87 -5.15 -9.95 -5.45
C LEU A 87 -5.48 -9.43 -6.84
N THR A 88 -4.46 -9.32 -7.68
CA THR A 88 -4.61 -9.04 -9.11
C THR A 88 -4.20 -10.26 -9.90
N THR A 89 -5.06 -10.70 -10.81
CA THR A 89 -4.79 -11.82 -11.70
C THR A 89 -4.28 -11.31 -13.03
N GLN A 90 -3.13 -11.82 -13.46
CA GLN A 90 -2.65 -11.59 -14.82
C GLN A 90 -2.84 -12.87 -15.63
N THR A 91 -3.55 -12.72 -16.76
CA THR A 91 -3.65 -13.77 -17.78
C THR A 91 -2.27 -13.95 -18.38
N LYS A 92 -1.74 -15.17 -18.38
CA LYS A 92 -0.45 -15.47 -19.01
C LYS A 92 -0.60 -15.38 -20.52
N LYS A 93 -0.33 -14.21 -21.09
CA LYS A 93 -0.21 -14.05 -22.55
C LYS A 93 1.13 -14.62 -23.00
N SER A 94 1.12 -15.86 -23.50
CA SER A 94 2.32 -16.46 -24.08
C SER A 94 2.59 -15.79 -25.43
N ALA A 95 3.60 -14.92 -25.48
CA ALA A 95 4.01 -14.25 -26.69
C ALA A 95 4.54 -15.20 -27.77
N TYR A 96 4.74 -16.48 -27.45
CA TYR A 96 5.22 -17.50 -28.38
C TYR A 96 4.36 -18.76 -28.29
N LYS A 97 4.12 -19.37 -29.46
CA LYS A 97 3.44 -20.66 -29.61
C LYS A 97 4.35 -21.59 -30.41
N TRP A 98 4.51 -22.82 -29.94
CA TRP A 98 5.24 -23.85 -30.66
C TRP A 98 4.47 -24.24 -31.93
N ASP A 99 5.13 -24.17 -33.08
CA ASP A 99 4.57 -24.62 -34.35
C ASP A 99 5.17 -25.98 -34.74
N PRO A 100 4.40 -27.08 -34.64
CA PRO A 100 4.89 -28.41 -34.99
C PRO A 100 5.20 -28.56 -36.49
N GLY A 101 4.63 -27.71 -37.35
CA GLY A 101 4.88 -27.76 -38.80
C GLY A 101 6.23 -27.17 -39.21
N SER A 102 6.79 -26.27 -38.41
CA SER A 102 8.08 -25.64 -38.71
C SER A 102 9.16 -25.87 -37.63
N LEU A 103 8.86 -26.68 -36.62
CA LEU A 103 9.76 -27.06 -35.52
C LEU A 103 10.44 -25.85 -34.86
N GLN A 104 9.71 -24.73 -34.75
CA GLN A 104 10.20 -23.49 -34.18
C GLN A 104 9.12 -22.80 -33.34
N TRP A 105 9.56 -21.98 -32.39
CA TRP A 105 8.69 -21.08 -31.64
C TRP A 105 8.33 -19.87 -32.50
N LYS A 106 7.04 -19.66 -32.75
CA LYS A 106 6.55 -18.49 -33.49
C LYS A 106 5.94 -17.49 -32.52
N GLN A 107 6.25 -16.21 -32.73
CA GLN A 107 5.65 -15.13 -31.95
C GLN A 107 4.15 -15.03 -32.28
N VAL A 108 3.32 -14.98 -31.23
CA VAL A 108 1.89 -14.71 -31.34
C VAL A 108 1.73 -13.20 -31.46
N VAL A 109 1.51 -12.73 -32.69
CA VAL A 109 1.21 -11.32 -32.96
C VAL A 109 -0.29 -11.13 -32.73
N GLU A 110 -0.69 -10.76 -31.52
CA GLU A 110 -2.06 -10.29 -31.28
C GLU A 110 -2.16 -8.84 -31.81
N TYR A 111 -2.85 -8.65 -32.93
CA TYR A 111 -3.34 -7.32 -33.30
C TYR A 111 -4.48 -6.99 -32.35
N GLY A 112 -4.24 -6.07 -31.41
CA GLY A 112 -5.30 -5.56 -30.53
C GLY A 112 -6.42 -4.93 -31.35
N GLY A 113 -7.65 -5.37 -31.09
CA GLY A 113 -8.89 -4.72 -31.56
C GLY A 113 -9.33 -3.60 -30.65
#